data_AF-A0A927CXU5-F1
#
_entry.id   AF-A0A927CXU5-F1
#
_cell.length_a   1.000
_cell.length_b   1.000
_cell.length_c   1.000
_cell.angle_alpha   90.00
_cell.angle_beta   90.00
_cell.angle_gamma   90.00
#
_symmetry.space_group_name_H-M   'P 1'
#
loop_
_entity.id
_entity.type
_entity.pdbx_description
1 polymer ?
#
loop_
_entity_poly.entity_id
_entity_poly.type
_entity_poly.pdbx_seq_one_letter_code
_entity_poly.pdbx_strand_id
1 'polypeptide(L)'
;MLFLLLLLTIALIAKNNSLLVAVGFLLIVKVLGLGDKVLPFIQGKGINIGVTIITIAVLVPIATGAIGFKDLYEALKSPYAWIALASGIAVALIAKNGVTLLESDPHITVALVIGTVLAVALFKGVAVGPLIGAGIAYMAMKFFELF
;
A
#
# COMPACT_ATOMS: atom_id res chain seq x y z
N MET A 1 6.94 8.39 -20.17
CA MET A 1 6.81 7.05 -20.79
C MET A 1 7.97 6.17 -20.37
N LEU A 2 9.23 6.64 -20.51
CA LEU A 2 10.43 5.89 -20.14
C LEU A 2 10.40 5.28 -18.73
N PHE A 3 9.99 6.04 -17.71
CA PHE A 3 9.94 5.51 -16.34
C PHE A 3 8.97 4.34 -16.18
N LEU A 4 7.78 4.40 -16.79
CA LEU A 4 6.82 3.29 -16.77
C LEU A 4 7.34 2.07 -17.56
N LEU A 5 8.05 2.30 -18.67
CA LEU A 5 8.69 1.20 -19.42
C LEU A 5 9.79 0.52 -18.62
N LEU A 6 10.61 1.30 -17.90
CA LEU A 6 11.61 0.75 -16.98
C LEU A 6 10.96 -0.12 -15.89
N LEU A 7 9.90 0.39 -15.25
CA LEU A 7 9.16 -0.36 -14.24
C LEU A 7 8.52 -1.64 -14.81
N LEU A 8 8.03 -1.61 -16.06
CA LEU A 8 7.49 -2.78 -16.73
C LEU A 8 8.56 -3.85 -16.93
N THR A 9 9.75 -3.47 -17.40
CA THR A 9 10.89 -4.38 -17.54
C THR A 9 11.28 -4.99 -16.19
N ILE A 10 11.33 -4.18 -15.13
CA ILE A 10 11.60 -4.67 -13.77
C ILE A 10 10.51 -5.66 -13.34
N ALA A 11 9.24 -5.37 -13.57
CA ALA A 11 8.12 -6.26 -13.21
C ALA A 11 8.19 -7.62 -13.92
N LEU A 12 8.60 -7.64 -15.19
CA LEU A 12 8.81 -8.86 -15.97
C LEU A 12 9.98 -9.70 -15.43
N ILE A 13 11.12 -9.06 -15.14
CA ILE A 13 12.30 -9.75 -14.58
C ILE A 13 11.98 -10.29 -13.18
N ALA A 14 11.32 -9.47 -12.36
CA ALA A 14 10.88 -9.83 -11.01
C ALA A 14 9.76 -10.89 -10.99
N LYS A 15 9.13 -11.18 -12.14
CA LYS A 15 7.91 -12.00 -12.26
C LYS A 15 6.81 -11.55 -11.31
N ASN A 16 6.68 -10.24 -11.09
CA ASN A 16 5.68 -9.70 -10.18
C ASN A 16 4.41 -9.31 -10.95
N ASN A 17 3.39 -10.16 -10.87
CA ASN A 17 2.13 -9.96 -11.58
C ASN A 17 1.41 -8.68 -11.14
N SER A 18 1.43 -8.34 -9.85
CA SER A 18 0.75 -7.14 -9.34
C SER A 18 1.35 -5.86 -9.92
N LEU A 19 2.69 -5.74 -9.93
CA LEU A 19 3.40 -4.60 -10.50
C LEU A 19 3.22 -4.56 -12.03
N LEU A 20 3.26 -5.71 -12.70
CA LEU A 20 3.07 -5.82 -14.14
C LEU A 20 1.69 -5.31 -14.55
N VAL A 21 0.63 -5.74 -13.85
CA VAL A 21 -0.75 -5.28 -14.11
C VAL A 21 -0.89 -3.79 -13.84
N ALA A 22 -0.35 -3.28 -12.73
CA ALA A 22 -0.44 -1.86 -12.39
C ALA A 22 0.25 -0.97 -13.44
N VAL A 23 1.49 -1.29 -13.82
CA VAL A 23 2.25 -0.52 -14.82
C VAL A 23 1.64 -0.67 -16.22
N GLY A 24 1.21 -1.88 -16.58
CA GLY A 24 0.53 -2.14 -17.85
C GLY A 24 -0.75 -1.33 -18.00
N PHE A 25 -1.59 -1.28 -16.96
CA PHE A 25 -2.78 -0.45 -16.93
C PHE A 25 -2.45 1.04 -17.12
N LEU A 26 -1.47 1.57 -16.39
CA LEU A 26 -1.05 2.97 -16.52
C LEU A 26 -0.52 3.30 -17.92
N LEU A 27 0.22 2.38 -18.54
CA LEU A 27 0.69 2.53 -19.92
C LEU A 27 -0.48 2.56 -20.91
N ILE A 28 -1.45 1.64 -20.79
CA ILE A 28 -2.65 1.60 -21.64
C ILE A 28 -3.42 2.91 -21.55
N VAL A 29 -3.70 3.38 -20.33
CA VAL A 29 -4.41 4.66 -20.10
C VAL A 29 -3.68 5.82 -20.79
N LYS A 30 -2.35 5.83 -20.71
CA LYS A 30 -1.53 6.90 -21.30
C LYS A 30 -1.46 6.82 -22.83
N VAL A 31 -1.41 5.63 -23.40
CA VAL A 31 -1.42 5.41 -24.86
C VAL A 31 -2.79 5.75 -25.46
N LEU A 32 -3.89 5.44 -24.76
CA LEU A 32 -5.25 5.74 -25.21
C LEU A 32 -5.67 7.20 -25.01
N GLY A 33 -4.80 8.07 -24.49
CA GLY A 33 -5.13 9.48 -24.24
C GLY A 33 -6.17 9.70 -23.14
N LEU A 34 -6.42 8.70 -22.28
CA LEU A 34 -7.41 8.78 -21.18
C LEU A 34 -6.84 9.41 -19.91
N GLY A 35 -5.62 9.97 -19.99
CA GLY A 35 -4.87 10.49 -18.85
C GLY A 35 -5.63 11.53 -18.04
N ASP A 36 -6.29 12.48 -18.71
CA ASP A 36 -6.89 13.67 -18.08
C ASP A 36 -8.13 13.35 -17.22
N LYS A 37 -8.75 12.18 -17.43
CA LYS A 37 -9.91 11.74 -16.65
C LYS A 37 -9.56 10.61 -15.69
N VAL A 38 -8.81 9.63 -16.16
CA VAL A 38 -8.56 8.39 -15.42
C VAL A 38 -7.48 8.58 -14.35
N LEU A 39 -6.39 9.29 -14.67
CA LEU A 39 -5.30 9.45 -13.70
C LEU A 39 -5.70 10.30 -12.49
N PRO A 40 -6.38 11.47 -12.63
CA PRO A 40 -6.83 12.25 -11.49
C PRO A 40 -7.82 11.49 -10.61
N PHE A 41 -8.72 10.70 -11.22
CA PHE A 41 -9.66 9.87 -10.48
C PHE A 41 -8.95 8.81 -9.64
N ILE A 42 -7.99 8.09 -10.23
CA ILE A 42 -7.21 7.06 -9.54
C ILE A 42 -6.33 7.70 -8.46
N GLN A 43 -5.72 8.85 -8.72
CA GLN A 43 -4.90 9.54 -7.73
C GLN A 43 -5.73 10.02 -6.53
N GLY A 44 -6.92 10.60 -6.77
CA GLY A 44 -7.76 11.12 -5.70
C GLY A 44 -8.58 10.08 -4.93
N LYS A 45 -8.96 8.96 -5.56
CA LYS A 45 -9.84 7.94 -4.94
C LYS A 45 -9.27 6.53 -4.93
N GLY A 46 -8.23 6.24 -5.70
CA GLY A 46 -7.70 4.88 -5.87
C GLY A 46 -7.22 4.25 -4.57
N ILE A 47 -6.53 5.00 -3.71
CA ILE A 47 -6.10 4.50 -2.39
C ILE A 47 -7.32 4.17 -1.52
N ASN A 48 -8.29 5.07 -1.41
CA ASN A 48 -9.49 4.85 -0.61
C ASN A 48 -10.30 3.64 -1.10
N ILE A 49 -10.45 3.50 -2.43
CA ILE A 49 -11.10 2.33 -3.04
C ILE A 49 -10.31 1.05 -2.73
N GLY A 50 -8.99 1.07 -2.89
CA GLY A 50 -8.12 -0.08 -2.60
C GLY A 50 -8.20 -0.53 -1.14
N VAL A 51 -8.10 0.42 -0.19
CA VAL A 51 -8.24 0.12 1.25
C VAL A 51 -9.63 -0.41 1.59
N THR A 52 -10.68 0.13 0.96
CA THR A 52 -12.06 -0.37 1.12
C THR A 52 -12.17 -1.82 0.66
N ILE A 53 -11.64 -2.15 -0.53
CA ILE A 53 -11.66 -3.52 -1.06
C ILE A 53 -10.89 -4.48 -0.14
N ILE A 54 -9.70 -4.08 0.34
CA ILE A 54 -8.92 -4.87 1.30
C ILE A 54 -9.70 -5.10 2.59
N THR A 55 -10.36 -4.07 3.11
CA THR A 55 -11.17 -4.14 4.33
C THR A 55 -12.33 -5.13 4.15
N ILE A 56 -13.03 -5.06 3.03
CA ILE A 56 -14.10 -6.02 2.69
C ILE A 56 -13.53 -7.44 2.69
N ALA A 57 -12.40 -7.67 2.01
CA ALA A 57 -11.77 -8.99 1.93
C ALA A 57 -11.42 -9.56 3.32
N VAL A 58 -10.93 -8.72 4.24
CA VAL A 58 -10.63 -9.10 5.64
C VAL A 58 -11.90 -9.42 6.43
N LEU A 59 -13.03 -8.80 6.12
CA LEU A 59 -14.32 -9.05 6.77
C LEU A 59 -15.08 -10.27 6.21
N VAL A 60 -14.67 -10.82 5.06
CA VAL A 60 -15.33 -11.99 4.43
C VAL A 60 -15.45 -13.19 5.39
N PRO A 61 -14.43 -13.61 6.17
CA PRO A 61 -14.56 -14.73 7.09
C PRO A 61 -15.63 -14.50 8.17
N ILE A 62 -15.84 -13.25 8.58
CA ILE A 62 -16.88 -12.87 9.55
C ILE A 62 -18.25 -12.94 8.87
N ALA A 63 -18.38 -12.37 7.66
CA ALA A 63 -19.62 -12.36 6.91
C ALA A 63 -20.08 -13.76 6.46
N THR A 64 -19.14 -14.68 6.23
CA THR A 64 -19.42 -16.08 5.86
C THR A 64 -19.65 -16.99 7.07
N GLY A 65 -19.51 -16.48 8.29
CA GLY A 65 -19.66 -17.26 9.53
C GLY A 65 -18.48 -18.16 9.87
N ALA A 66 -17.36 -18.07 9.13
CA ALA A 66 -16.12 -18.78 9.45
C ALA A 66 -15.44 -18.26 10.73
N ILE A 67 -15.70 -17.00 11.10
CA ILE A 67 -15.30 -16.40 12.38
C ILE A 67 -16.56 -15.87 13.07
N GLY A 68 -16.92 -16.43 14.23
CA GLY A 68 -18.05 -16.01 15.04
C GLY A 68 -17.64 -15.11 16.22
N PHE A 69 -18.65 -14.62 16.95
CA PHE A 69 -18.44 -13.82 18.17
C PHE A 69 -17.67 -14.58 19.26
N LYS A 70 -17.81 -15.92 19.29
CA LYS A 70 -17.07 -16.78 20.23
C LYS A 70 -15.56 -16.78 19.93
N ASP A 71 -15.18 -16.89 18.67
CA ASP A 71 -13.78 -16.85 18.23
C ASP A 71 -13.16 -15.48 18.53
N LEU A 72 -13.93 -14.40 18.35
CA LEU A 72 -13.49 -13.05 18.70
C LEU A 72 -13.24 -12.92 20.21
N TYR A 73 -14.13 -13.45 21.04
CA TYR A 73 -13.98 -13.42 22.49
C TYR A 73 -12.82 -14.30 22.99
N GLU A 74 -12.62 -15.46 22.37
CA GLU A 74 -11.48 -16.34 22.67
C GLU A 74 -10.16 -15.73 22.22
N ALA A 75 -10.13 -15.05 21.07
CA ALA A 75 -8.96 -14.32 20.61
C ALA A 75 -8.54 -13.26 21.65
N LEU A 76 -9.47 -12.47 22.20
CA LEU A 76 -9.16 -11.44 23.21
C LEU A 76 -8.55 -11.98 24.52
N LYS A 77 -8.64 -13.28 24.79
CA LYS A 77 -7.98 -13.91 25.95
C LYS A 77 -6.53 -14.30 25.67
N SER A 78 -6.13 -14.32 24.40
CA SER A 78 -4.78 -14.69 23.98
C SER A 78 -3.84 -13.47 24.04
N PRO A 79 -2.69 -13.58 24.71
CA PRO A 79 -1.64 -12.54 24.67
C PRO A 79 -1.21 -12.22 23.24
N TYR A 80 -1.21 -13.21 22.34
CA TYR A 80 -0.87 -13.02 20.93
C TYR A 80 -1.87 -12.13 20.19
N ALA A 81 -3.16 -12.20 20.54
CA ALA A 81 -4.17 -11.34 19.92
C ALA A 81 -4.00 -9.88 20.32
N TRP A 82 -3.57 -9.61 21.57
CA TRP A 82 -3.25 -8.26 22.00
C TRP A 82 -2.04 -7.68 21.26
N ILE A 83 -1.02 -8.49 20.99
CA ILE A 83 0.12 -8.08 20.17
C ILE A 83 -0.33 -7.74 18.74
N ALA A 84 -1.17 -8.61 18.15
CA ALA A 84 -1.71 -8.38 16.81
C ALA A 84 -2.60 -7.13 16.75
N LEU A 85 -3.47 -6.92 17.75
CA LEU A 85 -4.32 -5.74 17.88
C LEU A 85 -3.50 -4.46 18.01
N ALA A 86 -2.54 -4.44 18.95
CA ALA A 86 -1.67 -3.30 19.17
C ALA A 86 -0.85 -2.97 17.90
N SER A 87 -0.32 -4.00 17.22
CA SER A 87 0.41 -3.83 15.97
C SER A 87 -0.49 -3.28 14.86
N GLY A 88 -1.72 -3.76 14.74
CA GLY A 88 -2.70 -3.24 13.78
C GLY A 88 -3.04 -1.77 14.03
N ILE A 89 -3.28 -1.40 15.29
CA ILE A 89 -3.53 -0.01 15.70
C ILE A 89 -2.32 0.86 15.37
N ALA A 90 -1.11 0.43 15.73
CA ALA A 90 0.12 1.17 15.47
C ALA A 90 0.33 1.41 13.97
N VAL A 91 0.19 0.38 13.13
CA VAL A 91 0.34 0.52 11.67
C VAL A 91 -0.70 1.46 11.09
N ALA A 92 -1.96 1.41 11.55
CA ALA A 92 -3.00 2.32 11.08
C ALA A 92 -2.69 3.80 11.42
N LEU A 93 -2.18 4.05 12.62
CA LEU A 93 -1.77 5.40 13.06
C LEU A 93 -0.54 5.91 12.28
N ILE A 94 0.45 5.04 12.04
CA ILE A 94 1.63 5.35 11.23
C ILE A 94 1.20 5.69 9.79
N ALA A 95 0.35 4.87 9.19
CA ALA A 95 -0.16 5.05 7.83
C ALA A 95 -0.92 6.37 7.65
N LYS A 96 -1.71 6.79 8.65
CA LYS A 96 -2.44 8.08 8.64
C LYS A 96 -1.51 9.26 8.36
N ASN A 97 -0.37 9.33 9.05
CA ASN A 97 0.61 10.41 8.85
C ASN A 97 1.37 10.25 7.51
N GLY A 98 1.53 9.01 7.05
CA GLY A 98 2.09 8.71 5.73
C GLY A 98 1.28 9.27 4.57
N VAL A 99 -0.06 9.31 4.68
CA VAL A 99 -0.92 9.95 3.65
C VAL A 99 -0.53 11.41 3.45
N THR A 100 -0.44 12.16 4.55
CA THR A 100 -0.07 13.58 4.51
C THR A 100 1.29 13.80 3.88
N LEU A 101 2.28 12.95 4.20
CA LEU A 101 3.62 13.04 3.63
C LEU A 101 3.62 12.82 2.11
N LEU A 102 2.88 11.83 1.63
CA LEU A 102 2.77 11.52 0.20
C LEU A 102 2.09 12.67 -0.58
N GLU A 103 1.14 13.35 0.04
CA GLU A 103 0.46 14.51 -0.54
C GLU A 103 1.35 15.76 -0.55
N SER A 104 2.17 15.95 0.48
CA SER A 104 3.01 17.15 0.64
C SER A 104 4.33 17.11 -0.14
N ASP A 105 4.94 15.93 -0.32
CA ASP A 105 6.26 15.80 -0.95
C ASP A 105 6.28 14.74 -2.07
N PRO A 106 6.20 15.19 -3.34
CA PRO A 106 6.29 14.32 -4.50
C PRO A 106 7.64 13.62 -4.63
N HIS A 107 8.73 14.22 -4.13
CA HIS A 107 10.08 13.66 -4.22
C HIS A 107 10.22 12.44 -3.31
N ILE A 108 9.73 12.55 -2.07
CA ILE A 108 9.67 11.43 -1.12
C ILE A 108 8.76 10.32 -1.65
N THR A 109 7.62 10.68 -2.25
CA THR A 109 6.73 9.71 -2.90
C THR A 109 7.46 8.89 -3.97
N VAL A 110 8.24 9.53 -4.84
CA VAL A 110 9.02 8.83 -5.87
C VAL A 110 10.07 7.92 -5.23
N ALA A 111 10.79 8.38 -4.21
CA ALA A 111 11.80 7.56 -3.52
C ALA A 111 11.17 6.32 -2.86
N LEU A 112 10.00 6.47 -2.22
CA LEU A 112 9.26 5.35 -1.62
C LEU A 112 8.74 4.36 -2.66
N VAL A 113 8.25 4.83 -3.80
CA VAL A 113 7.83 3.97 -4.91
C VAL A 113 9.02 3.18 -5.45
N ILE A 114 10.17 3.81 -5.64
CA ILE A 114 11.38 3.11 -6.09
C ILE A 114 11.80 2.06 -5.06
N GLY A 115 11.85 2.42 -3.76
CA GLY A 115 12.22 1.50 -2.69
C GLY A 115 11.30 0.28 -2.62
N THR A 116 9.97 0.48 -2.70
CA THR A 116 9.00 -0.61 -2.70
C THR A 116 9.11 -1.50 -3.95
N VAL A 117 9.33 -0.91 -5.14
CA VAL A 117 9.57 -1.68 -6.37
C VAL A 117 10.85 -2.52 -6.27
N LEU A 118 11.95 -1.95 -5.76
CA LEU A 118 13.20 -2.68 -5.57
C LEU A 118 13.06 -3.82 -4.55
N ALA A 119 12.35 -3.58 -3.45
CA ALA A 119 12.05 -4.61 -2.45
C ALA A 119 11.30 -5.80 -3.07
N VAL A 120 10.28 -5.50 -3.87
CA VAL A 120 9.49 -6.49 -4.59
C VAL A 120 10.34 -7.24 -5.63
N ALA A 121 11.17 -6.52 -6.38
CA ALA A 121 11.94 -7.07 -7.49
C ALA A 121 13.14 -7.93 -7.06
N LEU A 122 13.88 -7.47 -6.05
CA LEU A 122 15.13 -8.10 -5.62
C LEU A 122 14.91 -9.10 -4.47
N PHE A 123 13.98 -8.82 -3.57
CA PHE A 123 13.79 -9.58 -2.34
C PHE A 123 12.50 -10.40 -2.32
N LYS A 124 11.78 -10.47 -3.45
CA LYS A 124 10.46 -11.13 -3.56
C LYS A 124 9.46 -10.60 -2.53
N GLY A 125 9.59 -9.33 -2.14
CA GLY A 125 8.68 -8.67 -1.22
C GLY A 125 7.26 -8.55 -1.79
N VAL A 126 6.30 -8.26 -0.91
CA VAL A 126 4.89 -8.03 -1.29
C VAL A 126 4.67 -6.53 -1.52
N ALA A 127 4.02 -6.19 -2.63
CA ALA A 127 3.62 -4.82 -2.93
C ALA A 127 2.45 -4.39 -2.03
N VAL A 128 2.76 -3.82 -0.86
CA VAL A 128 1.77 -3.29 0.11
C VAL A 128 1.43 -1.81 -0.11
N GLY A 129 1.96 -1.21 -1.17
CA GLY A 129 1.78 0.21 -1.49
C GLY A 129 2.71 1.13 -0.67
N PRO A 130 2.83 2.41 -1.07
CA PRO A 130 3.76 3.35 -0.44
C PRO A 130 3.28 3.83 0.94
N LEU A 131 2.04 3.58 1.33
CA LEU A 131 1.40 4.18 2.50
C LEU A 131 2.10 3.83 3.83
N ILE A 132 2.40 2.55 4.04
CA ILE A 132 3.08 2.08 5.25
C ILE A 132 4.52 2.63 5.28
N GLY A 133 5.22 2.55 4.14
CA GLY A 133 6.57 3.10 4.01
C GLY A 133 6.62 4.60 4.26
N ALA A 134 5.63 5.35 3.77
CA ALA A 134 5.49 6.78 4.01
C ALA A 134 5.28 7.10 5.48
N GLY A 135 4.44 6.33 6.18
CA GLY A 135 4.25 6.51 7.61
C GLY A 135 5.52 6.25 8.42
N ILE A 136 6.26 5.20 8.08
CA ILE A 136 7.56 4.88 8.73
C ILE A 136 8.58 6.00 8.44
N ALA A 137 8.68 6.43 7.18
CA ALA A 137 9.56 7.52 6.78
C ALA A 137 9.20 8.82 7.51
N TYR A 138 7.90 9.16 7.60
CA TYR A 138 7.42 10.32 8.34
C TYR A 138 7.87 10.29 9.80
N MET A 139 7.69 9.15 10.47
CA MET A 139 8.09 8.98 11.86
C MET A 139 9.60 9.08 12.04
N ALA A 140 10.38 8.47 11.13
CA ALA A 140 11.83 8.56 11.15
C ALA A 140 12.32 10.00 10.95
N MET A 141 11.77 10.73 9.97
CA MET A 141 12.11 12.13 9.74
C MET A 141 11.76 13.02 10.93
N LYS A 142 10.56 12.84 11.52
CA LYS A 142 10.18 13.55 12.75
C LYS A 142 11.12 13.27 13.91
N PHE A 143 11.62 12.04 14.02
CA PHE A 143 12.62 11.69 15.03
C PHE A 143 13.96 12.37 14.75
N PHE A 144 14.40 12.45 13.49
CA PHE A 144 15.61 13.18 13.12
C PHE A 144 15.50 14.70 13.32
N GLU A 145 14.32 15.30 13.12
CA GLU A 145 14.08 16.72 13.36
C GLU A 145 14.08 17.10 14.86
N LEU A 146 13.88 16.13 15.76
CA LEU A 146 13.85 16.35 17.21
C LEU A 146 15.27 16.36 17.84
N PHE A 147 16.30 16.00 17.08
CA PHE A 147 17.71 16.05 17.45
C PHE A 147 18.44 17.16 16.72
#